data_AF-A0ABD1E904-F1
#
_entry.id   AF-A0ABD1E904-F1
#
_cell.length_a   1.000
_cell.length_b   1.000
_cell.length_c   1.000
_cell.angle_alpha   90.00
_cell.angle_beta   90.00
_cell.angle_gamma   90.00
#
_symmetry.space_group_name_H-M   'P 1'
#
loop_
_entity.id
_entity.type
_entity.pdbx_description
1 polymer ?
#
loop_
_entity_poly.entity_id
_entity_poly.type
_entity_poly.pdbx_seq_one_letter_code
_entity_poly.pdbx_strand_id
1 'polypeptide(L)'
;MDGGGDRPERVLHAGNIAIIREIYDGPDSQDFFAIELEKALDSCCSIIVIEPTELGEETARWISVGNTLHKLAVVSGVSSLVTGCLWPQLFAPQAPLGIFSVLCTGLYTASWQFDHCVKYQVERDQKKLARLPILNALASTSPIVLVRKDDTRRKILHCTVSLVAAAMCMYRLYISPK
;
A
#
# COMPACT_ATOMS: atom_id res chain seq x y z
N MET A 1 0.88 46.48 -24.56
CA MET A 1 1.71 45.85 -23.52
C MET A 1 1.34 44.38 -23.55
N ASP A 2 2.03 43.65 -24.42
CA ASP A 2 1.78 42.23 -24.66
C ASP A 2 2.70 41.38 -23.79
N GLY A 3 2.13 40.33 -23.20
CA GLY A 3 2.73 39.00 -23.22
C GLY A 3 3.57 38.56 -22.01
N GLY A 4 3.05 37.56 -21.30
CA GLY A 4 3.86 36.56 -20.59
C GLY A 4 3.59 36.48 -19.09
N GLY A 5 2.90 35.47 -18.55
CA GLY A 5 2.33 34.29 -19.17
C GLY A 5 1.66 33.48 -18.06
N ASP A 6 0.34 33.29 -18.19
CA ASP A 6 -0.32 32.12 -17.67
C ASP A 6 0.43 30.90 -18.20
N ARG A 7 1.21 30.25 -17.33
CA ARG A 7 1.56 28.84 -17.55
C ARG A 7 0.45 28.04 -16.90
N PRO A 8 -0.52 27.52 -17.68
CA PRO A 8 -1.46 26.58 -17.13
C PRO A 8 -0.70 25.31 -16.73
N GLU A 9 -1.13 24.73 -15.61
CA GLU A 9 -1.03 23.32 -15.26
C GLU A 9 -0.54 22.44 -16.41
N ARG A 10 0.70 21.95 -16.30
CA ARG A 10 1.10 20.75 -17.02
C ARG A 10 1.44 19.65 -16.02
N VAL A 11 0.45 19.30 -15.22
CA VAL A 11 0.18 17.87 -15.00
C VAL A 11 0.03 17.29 -16.39
N LEU A 12 1.05 16.57 -16.88
CA LEU A 12 1.00 15.92 -18.17
C LEU A 12 -0.09 14.84 -18.12
N HIS A 13 -1.33 15.23 -18.39
CA HIS A 13 -2.48 14.37 -18.63
C HIS A 13 -2.35 13.63 -19.98
N ALA A 14 -1.21 12.99 -20.22
CA ALA A 14 -1.09 11.92 -21.22
C ALA A 14 -1.46 10.58 -20.55
N GLY A 15 -2.65 10.55 -19.96
CA GLY A 15 -3.46 9.38 -19.62
C GLY A 15 -3.01 8.45 -18.48
N ASN A 16 -1.74 8.44 -18.05
CA ASN A 16 -1.29 7.37 -17.14
C ASN A 16 -0.12 7.68 -16.20
N ILE A 17 0.58 8.80 -16.34
CA ILE A 17 1.84 9.06 -15.61
C ILE A 17 1.81 10.45 -14.97
N ALA A 18 2.05 10.53 -13.66
CA ALA A 18 2.27 11.78 -12.92
C ALA A 18 3.72 11.87 -12.44
N ILE A 19 4.27 13.08 -12.39
CA ILE A 19 5.63 13.35 -11.91
C ILE A 19 5.56 14.52 -10.93
N ILE A 20 5.91 14.26 -9.67
CA ILE A 20 5.97 15.24 -8.60
C ILE A 20 7.42 15.69 -8.51
N ARG A 21 7.65 16.95 -8.82
CA ARG A 21 8.99 17.53 -8.96
C ARG A 21 9.35 18.41 -7.77
N GLU A 22 10.62 18.37 -7.39
CA GLU A 22 11.20 19.22 -6.35
C GLU A 22 11.56 20.59 -6.96
N ILE A 23 10.56 21.48 -7.12
CA ILE A 23 10.73 22.82 -7.77
C ILE A 23 10.67 23.96 -6.74
N TYR A 24 10.20 23.69 -5.52
CA TYR A 24 9.95 24.73 -4.51
C TYR A 24 10.96 24.65 -3.36
N ASP A 25 11.69 25.73 -3.14
CA ASP A 25 12.52 25.92 -1.95
C ASP A 25 11.80 26.88 -0.99
N GLY A 26 11.10 26.32 0.01
CA GLY A 26 10.35 27.10 1.00
C GLY A 26 9.86 26.24 2.17
N PRO A 27 9.49 26.86 3.31
CA PRO A 27 9.08 26.13 4.52
C PRO A 27 7.82 25.26 4.28
N ASP A 28 6.93 25.67 3.39
CA ASP A 28 5.67 24.96 3.08
C ASP A 28 5.77 24.06 1.83
N SER A 29 6.98 23.88 1.27
CA SER A 29 7.20 23.11 0.04
C SER A 29 6.71 21.65 0.14
N GLN A 30 6.89 21.02 1.30
CA GLN A 30 6.46 19.65 1.59
C GLN A 30 4.94 19.48 1.47
N ASP A 31 4.16 20.45 1.97
CA ASP A 31 2.71 20.41 1.90
C ASP A 31 2.22 20.52 0.45
N PHE A 32 2.87 21.35 -0.38
CA PHE A 32 2.57 21.43 -1.80
C PHE A 32 2.87 20.11 -2.54
N PHE A 33 3.98 19.45 -2.22
CA PHE A 33 4.31 18.14 -2.80
C PHE A 33 3.30 17.06 -2.38
N ALA A 34 2.87 17.07 -1.11
CA ALA A 34 1.85 16.15 -0.60
C ALA A 34 0.49 16.36 -1.28
N ILE A 35 0.04 17.61 -1.46
CA ILE A 35 -1.21 17.92 -2.17
C ILE A 35 -1.15 17.45 -3.63
N GLU A 36 -0.01 17.63 -4.31
CA GLU A 36 0.16 17.15 -5.69
C GLU A 36 0.14 15.62 -5.78
N LEU A 37 0.71 14.94 -4.78
CA LEU A 37 0.62 13.48 -4.65
C LEU A 37 -0.81 13.02 -4.46
N GLU A 38 -1.57 13.65 -3.56
CA GLU A 38 -2.98 13.32 -3.32
C GLU A 38 -3.80 13.48 -4.60
N LYS A 39 -3.61 14.58 -5.34
CA LYS A 39 -4.26 14.77 -6.66
C LYS A 39 -3.89 13.68 -7.66
N ALA A 40 -2.62 13.26 -7.70
CA ALA A 40 -2.17 12.17 -8.57
C ALA A 40 -2.79 10.81 -8.17
N LEU A 41 -2.96 10.57 -6.87
CA LEU A 41 -3.62 9.38 -6.34
C LEU A 41 -5.12 9.36 -6.68
N ASP A 42 -5.81 10.49 -6.51
CA ASP A 42 -7.23 10.66 -6.80
C ASP A 42 -7.55 10.55 -8.29
N SER A 43 -6.70 11.13 -9.14
CA SER A 43 -6.76 10.97 -10.60
C SER A 43 -6.36 9.57 -11.07
N CYS A 44 -5.99 8.67 -10.15
CA CYS A 44 -5.86 7.25 -10.43
C CYS A 44 -4.78 6.91 -11.49
N CYS A 45 -3.73 7.72 -11.58
CA CYS A 45 -2.60 7.53 -12.49
C CYS A 45 -2.03 6.10 -12.39
N SER A 46 -1.59 5.49 -13.49
CA SER A 46 -0.98 4.15 -13.41
C SER A 46 0.44 4.18 -12.86
N ILE A 47 1.15 5.30 -13.07
CA ILE A 47 2.52 5.51 -12.60
C ILE A 47 2.61 6.90 -11.98
N ILE A 48 3.20 6.99 -10.79
CA ILE A 48 3.51 8.25 -10.13
C ILE A 48 5.00 8.23 -9.81
N VAL A 49 5.73 9.25 -10.24
CA VAL A 49 7.15 9.44 -9.93
C VAL A 49 7.26 10.56 -8.91
N ILE A 50 7.90 10.28 -7.78
CA ILE A 50 8.11 11.22 -6.69
C ILE A 50 9.61 11.54 -6.64
N GLU A 51 9.98 12.75 -7.06
CA GLU A 51 11.36 13.24 -6.99
C GLU A 51 11.76 13.70 -5.58
N PRO A 52 10.90 14.42 -4.80
CA PRO A 52 11.23 14.77 -3.42
C PRO A 52 11.46 13.51 -2.58
N THR A 53 12.68 13.35 -2.06
CA THR A 53 13.10 12.10 -1.42
C THR A 53 12.33 11.84 -0.13
N GLU A 54 12.14 12.87 0.72
CA GLU A 54 11.44 12.75 2.00
C GLU A 54 10.00 12.25 1.80
N LEU A 55 9.20 12.92 0.98
CA LEU A 55 7.83 12.52 0.67
C LEU A 55 7.77 11.11 0.03
N GLY A 56 8.70 10.82 -0.89
CA GLY A 56 8.78 9.53 -1.56
C GLY A 56 9.05 8.38 -0.58
N GLU A 57 10.00 8.55 0.34
CA GLU A 57 10.36 7.55 1.34
C GLU A 57 9.24 7.34 2.37
N GLU A 58 8.58 8.42 2.81
CA GLU A 58 7.43 8.32 3.71
C GLU A 58 6.27 7.56 3.07
N THR A 59 5.96 7.87 1.82
CA THR A 59 4.93 7.18 1.05
C THR A 59 5.29 5.70 0.86
N ALA A 60 6.55 5.41 0.51
CA ALA A 60 7.05 4.04 0.36
C ALA A 60 6.97 3.26 1.67
N ARG A 61 7.29 3.90 2.81
CA ARG A 61 7.17 3.31 4.15
C ARG A 61 5.72 3.00 4.48
N TRP A 62 4.80 3.93 4.24
CA TRP A 62 3.37 3.73 4.49
C TRP A 62 2.80 2.53 3.72
N ILE A 63 3.12 2.42 2.42
CA ILE A 63 2.78 1.25 1.59
C ILE A 63 3.40 -0.03 2.16
N SER A 64 4.66 0.04 2.61
CA SER A 64 5.38 -1.11 3.16
C SER A 64 4.77 -1.62 4.47
N VAL A 65 4.31 -0.72 5.35
CA VAL A 65 3.60 -1.08 6.58
C VAL A 65 2.30 -1.81 6.26
N GLY A 66 1.48 -1.26 5.36
CA GLY A 66 0.24 -1.90 4.92
C GLY A 66 0.49 -3.30 4.31
N ASN A 67 1.51 -3.43 3.46
CA ASN A 67 1.92 -4.70 2.89
C ASN A 67 2.38 -5.72 3.95
N THR A 68 3.06 -5.24 4.99
CA THR A 68 3.53 -6.09 6.09
C THR A 68 2.36 -6.59 6.93
N LEU A 69 1.41 -5.72 7.29
CA LEU A 69 0.19 -6.11 7.99
C LEU A 69 -0.61 -7.15 7.21
N HIS A 70 -0.76 -6.97 5.90
CA HIS A 70 -1.41 -7.95 5.04
C HIS A 70 -0.72 -9.33 5.11
N LYS A 71 0.61 -9.38 4.94
CA LYS A 71 1.37 -10.64 4.99
C LYS A 71 1.27 -11.29 6.36
N LEU A 72 1.36 -10.50 7.43
CA LEU A 72 1.23 -10.99 8.80
C LEU A 72 -0.17 -11.57 9.04
N ALA A 73 -1.23 -10.91 8.56
CA ALA A 73 -2.60 -11.42 8.66
C ALA A 73 -2.75 -12.78 7.97
N VAL A 74 -2.24 -12.92 6.75
CA VAL A 74 -2.30 -14.18 5.99
C VAL A 74 -1.48 -15.29 6.66
N VAL A 75 -0.22 -15.01 7.00
CA VAL A 75 0.69 -16.02 7.58
C VAL A 75 0.16 -16.51 8.93
N SER A 76 -0.26 -15.60 9.81
CA SER A 76 -0.82 -15.97 11.12
C SER A 76 -2.14 -16.71 11.00
N GLY A 77 -3.03 -16.29 10.08
CA GLY A 77 -4.31 -16.95 9.86
C GLY A 77 -4.15 -18.36 9.28
N VAL A 78 -3.30 -18.53 8.27
CA VAL A 78 -2.97 -19.86 7.73
C VAL A 78 -2.30 -20.72 8.80
N SER A 79 -1.37 -20.18 9.59
CA SER A 79 -0.73 -20.91 10.69
C SER A 79 -1.77 -21.37 11.71
N SER A 80 -2.72 -20.51 12.08
CA SER A 80 -3.84 -20.87 12.97
C SER A 80 -4.64 -22.05 12.41
N LEU A 81 -4.99 -22.03 11.13
CA LEU A 81 -5.72 -23.13 10.48
C LEU A 81 -4.91 -24.43 10.47
N VAL A 82 -3.63 -24.37 10.09
CA VAL A 82 -2.74 -25.54 10.06
C VAL A 82 -2.59 -26.14 11.46
N THR A 83 -2.33 -25.30 12.48
CA THR A 83 -2.23 -25.76 13.87
C THR A 83 -3.54 -26.38 14.36
N GLY A 84 -4.68 -25.76 14.07
CA GLY A 84 -6.00 -26.28 14.44
C GLY A 84 -6.40 -27.59 13.75
N CYS A 85 -5.78 -27.90 12.60
CA CYS A 85 -5.96 -29.16 11.88
C CYS A 85 -4.98 -30.24 12.34
N LEU A 86 -3.70 -29.91 12.53
CA LEU A 86 -2.64 -30.89 12.88
C LEU A 86 -2.61 -31.25 14.37
N TRP A 87 -2.95 -30.31 15.24
CA TRP A 87 -3.01 -30.53 16.70
C TRP A 87 -4.36 -30.10 17.28
N PRO A 88 -5.46 -30.81 16.99
CA PRO A 88 -6.79 -30.50 17.52
C PRO A 88 -6.85 -30.42 19.05
N GLN A 89 -5.97 -31.16 19.73
CA GLN A 89 -5.85 -31.24 21.18
C GLN A 89 -5.13 -30.04 21.84
N LEU A 90 -4.48 -29.16 21.07
CA LEU A 90 -3.75 -27.99 21.57
C LEU A 90 -4.39 -26.69 21.05
N PHE A 91 -5.39 -26.20 21.76
CA PHE A 91 -6.04 -24.92 21.47
C PHE A 91 -5.13 -23.70 21.75
N ALA A 92 -4.15 -23.86 22.65
CA ALA A 92 -3.28 -22.79 23.13
C ALA A 92 -2.50 -22.04 22.03
N PRO A 93 -1.87 -22.68 21.01
CA PRO A 93 -1.22 -21.96 19.90
C PRO A 93 -2.19 -21.51 18.79
N GLN A 94 -3.34 -22.17 18.61
CA GLN A 94 -4.29 -21.86 17.53
C GLN A 94 -4.96 -20.48 17.73
N ALA A 95 -5.46 -20.24 18.94
CA ALA A 95 -6.21 -19.04 19.29
C ALA A 95 -5.42 -17.72 19.12
N PRO A 96 -4.20 -17.55 19.68
CA PRO A 96 -3.46 -16.31 19.56
C PRO A 96 -3.07 -16.01 18.10
N LEU A 97 -2.76 -17.02 17.29
CA LEU A 97 -2.48 -16.85 15.87
C LEU A 97 -3.72 -16.37 15.09
N GLY A 98 -4.89 -16.92 15.39
CA GLY A 98 -6.17 -16.49 14.80
C GLY A 98 -6.54 -15.07 15.21
N ILE A 99 -6.40 -14.74 16.49
CA ILE A 99 -6.66 -13.38 17.02
C ILE A 99 -5.71 -12.37 16.39
N PHE A 100 -4.41 -12.68 16.32
CA PHE A 100 -3.43 -11.81 15.69
C PHE A 100 -3.73 -11.57 14.21
N SER A 101 -4.15 -12.62 13.48
CA SER A 101 -4.61 -12.50 12.09
C SER A 101 -5.77 -11.51 11.94
N VAL A 102 -6.79 -11.63 12.80
CA VAL A 102 -7.95 -10.73 12.80
C VAL A 102 -7.54 -9.31 13.16
N LEU A 103 -6.66 -9.12 14.14
CA LEU A 103 -6.16 -7.79 14.52
C LEU A 103 -5.39 -7.13 13.38
N CYS A 104 -4.49 -7.86 12.70
CA CYS A 104 -3.76 -7.33 11.55
C CYS A 104 -4.71 -6.97 10.39
N THR A 105 -5.72 -7.81 10.10
CA THR A 105 -6.75 -7.53 9.10
C THR A 105 -7.61 -6.32 9.47
N GLY A 106 -8.02 -6.22 10.74
CA GLY A 106 -8.80 -5.09 11.26
C GLY A 106 -8.03 -3.78 11.18
N LEU A 107 -6.77 -3.78 11.62
CA LEU A 107 -5.89 -2.61 11.54
C LEU A 107 -5.63 -2.21 10.08
N TYR A 108 -5.36 -3.18 9.20
CA TYR A 108 -5.20 -2.90 7.77
C TYR A 108 -6.47 -2.28 7.18
N THR A 109 -7.64 -2.81 7.51
CA THR A 109 -8.92 -2.28 7.03
C THR A 109 -9.15 -0.87 7.57
N ALA A 110 -9.00 -0.64 8.88
CA ALA A 110 -9.21 0.69 9.47
C ALA A 110 -8.29 1.75 8.87
N SER A 111 -7.01 1.43 8.66
CA SER A 111 -6.00 2.39 8.22
C SER A 111 -5.88 2.54 6.69
N TRP A 112 -6.18 1.50 5.89
CA TRP A 112 -5.99 1.51 4.42
C TRP A 112 -7.28 1.31 3.60
N GLN A 113 -8.46 1.16 4.20
CA GLN A 113 -9.69 0.96 3.40
C GLN A 113 -10.03 2.15 2.48
N PHE A 114 -9.79 3.38 2.96
CA PHE A 114 -10.09 4.62 2.23
C PHE A 114 -8.86 5.29 1.63
N ASP A 115 -7.67 4.74 1.89
CA ASP A 115 -6.42 5.29 1.39
C ASP A 115 -6.17 4.87 -0.07
N HIS A 116 -6.11 5.83 -0.98
CA HIS A 116 -5.81 5.57 -2.39
C HIS A 116 -4.39 5.05 -2.64
N CYS A 117 -3.45 5.34 -1.73
CA CYS A 117 -2.07 4.88 -1.78
C CYS A 117 -1.97 3.34 -1.75
N VAL A 118 -2.94 2.64 -1.15
CA VAL A 118 -2.95 1.17 -1.05
C VAL A 118 -3.00 0.45 -2.40
N LYS A 119 -3.51 1.13 -3.44
CA LYS A 119 -3.60 0.63 -4.82
C LYS A 119 -2.26 0.73 -5.55
N TYR A 120 -1.23 1.29 -4.92
CA TYR A 120 0.08 1.47 -5.51
C TYR A 120 1.12 0.56 -4.84
N GLN A 121 2.18 0.26 -5.58
CA GLN A 121 3.33 -0.49 -5.10
C GLN A 121 4.60 0.23 -5.53
N VAL A 122 5.59 0.25 -4.65
CA VAL A 122 6.90 0.82 -4.95
C VAL A 122 7.62 -0.09 -5.93
N GLU A 123 7.93 0.42 -7.11
CA GLU A 123 8.73 -0.27 -8.11
C GLU A 123 10.21 0.13 -7.94
N ARG A 124 11.05 -0.86 -7.63
CA ARG A 124 12.50 -0.68 -7.43
C ARG A 124 13.33 -1.30 -8.56
N ASP A 125 12.70 -2.07 -9.46
CA ASP A 125 13.41 -2.73 -10.55
C ASP A 125 13.82 -1.74 -11.63
N GLN A 126 15.10 -1.40 -11.65
CA GLN A 126 15.69 -0.47 -12.62
C GLN A 126 15.46 -0.89 -14.07
N LYS A 127 15.36 -2.20 -14.36
CA LYS A 127 15.13 -2.70 -15.73
C LYS A 127 13.71 -2.42 -16.21
N LYS A 128 12.73 -2.42 -15.29
CA LYS A 128 11.34 -2.07 -15.59
C LYS A 128 11.19 -0.55 -15.68
N LEU A 129 11.85 0.17 -14.78
CA LEU A 129 11.88 1.63 -14.77
C LEU A 129 12.49 2.21 -16.05
N ALA A 130 13.57 1.61 -16.56
CA ALA A 130 14.23 2.02 -17.80
C ALA A 130 13.38 1.82 -19.08
N ARG A 131 12.30 1.02 -19.00
CA ARG A 131 11.34 0.84 -20.12
C ARG A 131 10.24 1.89 -20.12
N LEU A 132 10.09 2.63 -19.03
CA LEU A 132 9.10 3.69 -18.93
C LEU A 132 9.59 4.92 -19.70
N PRO A 133 8.71 5.70 -20.34
CA PRO A 133 9.06 6.90 -21.10
C PRO A 133 9.56 8.07 -20.23
N ILE A 134 10.02 7.79 -19.00
CA ILE A 134 10.28 8.74 -17.91
C ILE A 134 11.77 8.85 -17.60
N LEU A 135 12.62 8.40 -18.55
CA LEU A 135 14.09 8.37 -18.41
C LEU A 135 14.70 9.72 -17.99
N ASN A 136 14.09 10.82 -18.42
CA ASN A 136 14.56 12.17 -18.05
C ASN A 136 14.32 12.53 -16.58
N ALA A 137 13.28 11.97 -15.93
CA ALA A 137 13.02 12.22 -14.50
C ALA A 137 13.89 11.35 -13.59
N LEU A 138 14.29 10.17 -14.06
CA LEU A 138 15.19 9.25 -13.33
C LEU A 138 16.66 9.72 -13.28
N ALA A 139 17.01 10.76 -14.05
CA ALA A 139 18.39 11.20 -14.23
C ALA A 139 18.90 12.16 -13.14
N SER A 140 18.01 12.80 -12.37
CA SER A 140 18.40 13.92 -11.49
C SER A 140 18.54 13.56 -10.01
N THR A 141 17.85 12.51 -9.55
CA THR A 141 17.77 12.07 -8.16
C THR A 141 17.16 10.67 -8.20
N SER A 142 17.54 9.73 -7.33
CA SER A 142 16.95 8.39 -7.29
C SER A 142 15.47 8.46 -6.84
N PRO A 143 14.49 8.53 -7.76
CA PRO A 143 13.14 8.91 -7.38
C PRO A 143 12.34 7.67 -6.99
N ILE A 144 11.34 7.84 -6.13
CA ILE A 144 10.44 6.76 -5.76
C ILE A 144 9.35 6.67 -6.81
N VAL A 145 9.24 5.50 -7.44
CA VAL A 145 8.22 5.25 -8.46
C VAL A 145 7.14 4.33 -7.91
N LEU A 146 5.92 4.83 -7.93
CA LEU A 146 4.71 4.12 -7.56
C LEU A 146 4.02 3.60 -8.81
N VAL A 147 3.72 2.31 -8.84
CA VAL A 147 2.96 1.68 -9.92
C VAL A 147 1.65 1.17 -9.37
N ARG A 148 0.55 1.56 -10.01
CA ARG A 148 -0.79 1.13 -9.66
C ARG A 148 -0.96 -0.36 -9.96
N LYS A 149 -1.50 -1.09 -8.99
CA LYS A 149 -1.74 -2.52 -9.07
C LYS A 149 -3.10 -2.85 -8.47
N ASP A 150 -3.83 -3.73 -9.14
CA ASP A 150 -5.10 -4.25 -8.62
C ASP A 150 -4.85 -4.99 -7.28
N ASP A 151 -5.48 -4.51 -6.22
CA ASP A 151 -5.37 -5.00 -4.86
C ASP A 151 -6.54 -5.90 -4.44
N THR A 152 -7.51 -6.11 -5.33
CA THR A 152 -8.74 -6.88 -5.05
C THR A 152 -8.43 -8.30 -4.57
N ARG A 153 -7.56 -9.02 -5.27
CA ARG A 153 -7.16 -10.40 -4.89
C ARG A 153 -6.49 -10.44 -3.53
N ARG A 154 -5.64 -9.46 -3.25
CA ARG A 154 -4.92 -9.34 -1.98
C ARG A 154 -5.89 -9.07 -0.84
N LYS A 155 -6.88 -8.20 -1.06
CA LYS A 155 -7.96 -7.91 -0.11
C LYS A 155 -8.79 -9.13 0.20
N ILE A 156 -9.29 -9.81 -0.83
CA ILE A 156 -10.07 -11.03 -0.67
C ILE A 156 -9.28 -12.08 0.11
N LEU A 157 -8.00 -12.30 -0.23
CA LEU A 157 -7.19 -13.33 0.40
C LEU A 157 -7.05 -13.17 1.92
N HIS A 158 -6.66 -11.99 2.41
CA HIS A 158 -6.47 -11.84 3.86
C HIS A 158 -7.80 -11.80 4.62
N CYS A 159 -8.84 -11.20 4.04
CA CYS A 159 -10.18 -11.20 4.65
C CYS A 159 -10.73 -12.62 4.79
N THR A 160 -10.65 -13.45 3.75
CA THR A 160 -11.14 -14.82 3.80
C THR A 160 -10.33 -15.66 4.78
N VAL A 161 -9.00 -15.57 4.75
CA VAL A 161 -8.12 -16.31 5.68
C VAL A 161 -8.42 -15.93 7.13
N SER A 162 -8.51 -14.65 7.45
CA SER A 162 -8.81 -14.20 8.81
C SER A 162 -10.22 -14.62 9.26
N LEU A 163 -11.21 -14.54 8.38
CA LEU A 163 -12.60 -14.93 8.71
C LEU A 163 -12.72 -16.44 8.96
N VAL A 164 -12.08 -17.26 8.13
CA VAL A 164 -12.07 -18.72 8.32
C VAL A 164 -11.30 -19.11 9.59
N ALA A 165 -10.15 -18.47 9.86
CA ALA A 165 -9.40 -18.69 11.10
C ALA A 165 -10.22 -18.31 12.34
N ALA A 166 -10.91 -17.17 12.30
CA ALA A 166 -11.81 -16.73 13.38
C ALA A 166 -12.97 -17.71 13.61
N ALA A 167 -13.64 -18.13 12.54
CA ALA A 167 -14.74 -19.10 12.61
C ALA A 167 -14.28 -20.43 13.21
N MET A 168 -13.11 -20.93 12.80
CA MET A 168 -12.51 -22.14 13.35
C MET A 168 -12.16 -22.01 14.84
N CYS A 169 -11.59 -20.87 15.26
CA CYS A 169 -11.33 -20.61 16.67
C CYS A 169 -12.62 -20.56 17.50
N MET A 170 -13.65 -19.86 17.03
CA MET A 170 -14.95 -19.78 17.70
C MET A 170 -15.65 -21.14 17.80
N TYR A 171 -15.61 -21.92 16.72
CA TYR A 171 -16.13 -23.28 16.71
C TYR A 171 -15.42 -24.17 17.74
N ARG A 172 -14.09 -24.13 17.79
CA ARG A 172 -13.29 -24.89 18.78
C ARG A 172 -13.59 -24.47 20.22
N LEU A 173 -13.80 -23.17 20.49
CA LEU A 173 -14.22 -22.68 21.80
C LEU A 173 -15.61 -23.18 22.19
N TYR A 174 -16.54 -23.23 21.25
CA TYR A 174 -17.90 -23.69 21.49
C TYR A 174 -17.96 -25.19 21.82
N ILE A 175 -17.16 -26.02 21.13
CA ILE A 175 -17.15 -27.48 21.35
C ILE A 175 -16.24 -27.92 22.50
N SER A 176 -15.32 -27.07 22.97
CA SER A 176 -14.42 -27.41 24.07
C SER A 176 -15.26 -27.54 25.36
N PRO A 177 -15.28 -28.72 26.00
CA PRO A 177 -15.97 -28.88 27.27
C PRO A 177 -15.30 -27.97 28.32
N LYS A 178 -16.13 -27.27 29.12
CA LYS A 178 -15.67 -26.49 30.27
C LYS A 178 -15.13 -27.40 31.37
#